data_AF-A0A8B4H845-F1
#
_entry.id   AF-A0A8B4H845-F1
#
_cell.length_a   1.000
_cell.length_b   1.000
_cell.length_c   1.000
_cell.angle_alpha   90.00
_cell.angle_beta   90.00
_cell.angle_gamma   90.00
#
_symmetry.space_group_name_H-M   'P 1'
#
loop_
_entity.id
_entity.type
_entity.pdbx_description
1 polymer ?
#
loop_
_entity_poly.entity_id
_entity_poly.type
_entity_poly.pdbx_seq_one_letter_code
_entity_poly.pdbx_strand_id
1 'polypeptide(L)' 'MTRAQLAARVDVNPQTIGALERGDHSPSLDLAMRICEVFELPVEAVFSRKQFEPMSTHIYNQG' A
#
# COMPACT_ATOMS: atom_id res chain seq x y z
N MET A 1 6.95 -8.37 -6.14
CA MET A 1 5.77 -8.14 -6.99
C MET A 1 5.92 -6.80 -7.67
N THR A 2 5.63 -6.70 -8.97
CA THR A 2 5.65 -5.41 -9.71
C THR A 2 4.30 -4.70 -9.59
N ARG A 3 4.24 -3.40 -9.93
CA ARG A 3 2.97 -2.65 -9.98
C ARG A 3 1.95 -3.28 -10.91
N ALA A 4 2.38 -3.75 -12.08
CA ALA A 4 1.50 -4.42 -13.05
C ALA A 4 0.95 -5.74 -12.49
N GLN A 5 1.76 -6.49 -11.75
CA GLN A 5 1.31 -7.72 -11.08
C GLN A 5 0.29 -7.42 -9.96
N LEU A 6 0.54 -6.39 -9.14
CA LEU A 6 -0.43 -5.97 -8.11
C LEU A 6 -1.74 -5.51 -8.75
N ALA A 7 -1.67 -4.66 -9.77
CA ALA A 7 -2.83 -4.15 -10.49
C ALA A 7 -3.68 -5.29 -11.10
N ALA A 8 -3.04 -6.30 -11.67
CA ALA A 8 -3.72 -7.49 -12.19
C ALA A 8 -4.40 -8.32 -11.08
N ARG A 9 -3.75 -8.46 -9.91
CA ARG A 9 -4.32 -9.19 -8.76
C ARG A 9 -5.52 -8.46 -8.15
N VAL A 10 -5.51 -7.13 -8.17
CA VAL A 10 -6.59 -6.28 -7.64
C VAL A 10 -7.41 -5.63 -8.74
N ASP A 11 -7.51 -6.26 -9.91
CA ASP A 11 -8.38 -5.88 -11.05
C ASP A 11 -8.49 -4.36 -11.29
N VAL A 12 -7.34 -3.68 -11.44
CA VAL A 12 -7.27 -2.26 -11.79
C VAL A 12 -6.20 -1.99 -12.83
N ASN A 13 -6.22 -0.77 -13.39
CA ASN A 13 -5.14 -0.32 -14.27
C ASN A 13 -3.84 -0.11 -13.46
N PRO A 14 -2.66 -0.48 -13.98
CA PRO A 14 -1.37 -0.20 -13.33
C PRO A 14 -1.13 1.27 -12.95
N GLN A 15 -1.74 2.21 -13.69
CA GLN A 15 -1.69 3.64 -13.37
C GLN A 15 -2.40 3.97 -12.05
N THR A 16 -3.46 3.24 -11.70
CA THR A 16 -4.17 3.38 -10.42
C THR A 16 -3.23 3.09 -9.25
N ILE A 17 -2.42 2.03 -9.35
CA ILE A 17 -1.40 1.72 -8.32
C ILE A 17 -0.38 2.86 -8.21
N GLY A 18 0.10 3.38 -9.34
CA GLY A 18 1.02 4.52 -9.33
C GLY A 18 0.42 5.79 -8.70
N ALA A 19 -0.87 6.06 -8.93
CA ALA A 19 -1.58 7.19 -8.32
C ALA A 19 -1.78 7.01 -6.80
N LEU A 20 -2.05 5.77 -6.34
CA LEU A 20 -2.09 5.44 -4.91
C LEU A 20 -0.74 5.71 -4.23
N GLU A 21 0.36 5.25 -4.83
CA GLU A 21 1.70 5.42 -4.26
C GLU A 21 2.14 6.90 -4.16
N ARG A 22 1.66 7.75 -5.08
CA ARG A 22 1.91 9.20 -5.02
C ARG A 22 0.96 9.95 -4.09
N GLY A 23 -0.12 9.30 -3.64
CA GLY A 23 -1.17 9.94 -2.84
C GLY A 23 -2.10 10.84 -3.64
N ASP A 24 -2.12 10.73 -4.97
CA ASP A 24 -2.97 11.55 -5.86
C ASP A 24 -4.46 11.30 -5.59
N HIS A 25 -4.82 10.08 -5.15
CA HIS A 25 -6.18 9.72 -4.78
C HIS A 25 -6.21 8.66 -3.67
N SER A 26 -7.28 8.66 -2.86
CA SER A 26 -7.56 7.56 -1.94
C SER A 26 -8.24 6.39 -2.68
N PRO A 27 -7.96 5.12 -2.31
CA PRO A 27 -8.66 3.98 -2.89
C PRO A 27 -10.12 3.94 -2.42
N SER A 28 -10.98 3.24 -3.17
CA SER A 28 -12.27 2.80 -2.63
C SER A 28 -12.05 1.79 -1.49
N LEU A 29 -13.04 1.59 -0.63
CA LEU A 29 -12.97 0.59 0.44
C LEU A 29 -12.70 -0.82 -0.13
N ASP A 30 -13.39 -1.19 -1.19
CA ASP A 30 -13.20 -2.47 -1.88
C ASP A 30 -11.76 -2.66 -2.39
N LEU A 31 -11.20 -1.65 -3.06
CA LEU A 31 -9.83 -1.72 -3.55
C LEU A 31 -8.82 -1.82 -2.39
N ALA A 32 -9.05 -1.09 -1.30
CA ALA A 32 -8.22 -1.17 -0.11
C ALA A 32 -8.25 -2.60 0.49
N MET A 33 -9.43 -3.20 0.63
CA MET A 33 -9.59 -4.57 1.14
C MET A 33 -8.89 -5.61 0.25
N ARG A 34 -9.05 -5.53 -1.07
CA ARG A 34 -8.36 -6.43 -2.02
C ARG A 34 -6.83 -6.29 -1.96
N ILE A 35 -6.32 -5.07 -1.79
CA ILE A 35 -4.88 -4.85 -1.59
C ILE A 35 -4.43 -5.51 -0.28
N CYS A 36 -5.20 -5.38 0.80
CA CYS A 36 -4.90 -6.02 2.08
C CYS A 36 -4.84 -7.56 1.98
N GLU A 37 -5.77 -8.16 1.25
CA GLU A 37 -5.78 -9.61 0.97
C GLU A 37 -4.54 -10.07 0.21
N VAL A 38 -4.08 -9.30 -0.80
CA VAL A 38 -2.87 -9.64 -1.57
C VAL A 38 -1.61 -9.66 -0.71
N PHE A 39 -1.55 -8.82 0.32
CA PHE A 39 -0.42 -8.73 1.23
C PHE A 39 -0.58 -9.57 2.51
N GLU A 40 -1.75 -10.17 2.73
CA GLU A 40 -2.09 -10.92 3.95
C GLU A 40 -1.88 -10.07 5.22
N LEU A 41 -2.25 -8.78 5.14
CA LEU A 41 -2.08 -7.80 6.21
C LEU A 41 -3.39 -7.08 6.53
N PRO A 42 -3.59 -6.64 7.79
CA PRO A 42 -4.73 -5.82 8.15
C PRO A 42 -4.62 -4.40 7.55
N VAL A 43 -5.75 -3.69 7.46
CA VAL A 43 -5.83 -2.39 6.77
C VAL A 43 -4.89 -1.34 7.37
N GLU A 44 -4.71 -1.32 8.69
CA GLU A 44 -3.83 -0.39 9.40
C GLU A 44 -2.34 -0.64 9.15
N ALA A 45 -1.96 -1.83 8.70
CA ALA A 45 -0.59 -2.15 8.33
C ALA A 45 -0.27 -1.75 6.87
N VAL A 46 -1.30 -1.60 6.03
CA VAL A 46 -1.15 -1.23 4.61
C VAL A 46 -1.41 0.25 4.39
N PHE A 47 -2.40 0.82 5.09
CA PHE A 47 -2.83 2.20 4.94
C PHE A 47 -2.78 2.93 6.27
N SER A 48 -2.21 4.13 6.25
CA SER A 48 -2.11 5.00 7.41
C SER A 48 -2.38 6.45 7.00
N ARG A 49 -2.98 7.22 7.92
CA ARG A 49 -3.12 8.68 7.78
C ARG A 49 -1.81 9.42 8.01
N LYS A 50 -0.80 8.73 8.54
CA LYS A 50 0.56 9.23 8.77
C LYS A 50 1.52 8.42 7.91
N GLN A 51 2.53 9.08 7.36
CA GLN A 51 3.58 8.39 6.62
C GLN A 51 4.24 7.34 7.51
N PHE A 52 4.47 6.14 6.98
CA PHE A 52 5.23 5.11 7.68
C PHE A 52 6.67 5.57 7.87
N GLU A 53 7.18 5.41 9.08
CA GLU A 53 8.58 5.70 9.36
C GLU A 53 9.47 4.71 8.59
N PRO A 54 10.60 5.16 8.02
CA PRO A 54 11.57 4.27 7.43
C PRO A 54 12.05 3.25 8.46
N MET A 55 12.22 2.00 8.04
CA MET A 55 12.67 0.93 8.94
C MET A 55 14.02 1.24 9.62
N SER A 56 14.88 2.03 8.97
CA SER A 56 16.14 2.51 9.55
C SER A 56 15.94 3.33 10.82
N THR A 57 14.86 4.10 10.92
CA THR A 57 14.55 4.88 12.13
C THR A 57 14.36 3.93 13.32
N HIS A 58 13.68 2.80 13.12
CA HIS A 58 13.46 1.82 14.18
C HIS A 58 14.69 0.96 14.48
N ILE A 59 15.53 0.67 13.48
CA ILE A 59 16.73 -0.16 13.64
C ILE A 59 17.84 0.60 14.38
N TYR A 60 18.06 1.87 14.08
CA TYR A 60 19.20 2.63 14.62
C TYR A 60 18.87 3.51 15.83
N ASN A 61 17.59 3.81 16.12
CA ASN A 61 17.19 4.53 17.35
C ASN A 61 16.95 3.61 18.55
N GLN A 62 17.17 2.30 18.44
CA GLN A 62 17.14 1.38 19.60
C GLN A 62 18.53 1.18 20.25
N GLY A 63 19.43 2.15 20.07
CA GLY A 63 20.73 2.24 20.75
C GLY A 63 20.70 3.15 21.97
#